data_AF-A0A2U8WEU9-F1
#
_entry.id   AF-A0A2U8WEU9-F1
#
_cell.length_a   1.000
_cell.length_b   1.000
_cell.length_c   1.000
_cell.angle_alpha   90.00
_cell.angle_beta   90.00
_cell.angle_gamma   90.00
#
_symmetry.space_group_name_H-M   'P 1'
#
loop_
_entity.id
_entity.type
_entity.pdbx_description
1 polymer ?
#
loop_
_entity_poly.entity_id
_entity_poly.type
_entity_poly.pdbx_seq_one_letter_code
_entity_poly.pdbx_strand_id
1 'polypeptide(L)' 'MLGLGPHADFILGAYAFSGLVMAGLVLNAIRDRRAQERALADLQRRDRP' A
#
# COMPACT_ATOMS: atom_id res chain seq x y z
N MET A 1 30.92 10.18 14.89
CA MET A 1 29.47 10.29 14.59
C MET A 1 29.32 10.04 13.10
N LEU A 2 28.56 9.02 12.71
CA LEU A 2 28.61 8.37 11.40
C LEU A 2 28.63 9.36 10.23
N GLY A 3 29.74 9.34 9.48
CA GLY A 3 30.05 10.21 8.35
C GLY A 3 29.21 9.88 7.12
N LEU A 4 27.98 10.34 7.14
CA LEU A 4 27.07 10.40 6.01
C LEU A 4 27.02 11.88 5.63
N GLY A 5 27.79 12.27 4.61
CA GLY A 5 27.96 13.67 4.21
C GLY A 5 26.63 14.40 3.95
N PRO A 6 26.63 15.73 3.76
CA PRO A 6 25.48 16.66 3.84
C PRO A 6 24.18 16.33 3.09
N HIS A 7 24.14 15.27 2.30
CA HIS A 7 23.02 14.85 1.46
C HIS A 7 22.38 13.51 1.89
N ALA A 8 22.99 12.80 2.84
CA ALA A 8 22.51 11.50 3.26
C ALA A 8 21.13 11.55 3.94
N ASP A 9 20.87 12.60 4.72
CA ASP A 9 19.57 12.83 5.35
C ASP A 9 18.48 13.02 4.29
N PHE A 10 18.81 13.67 3.17
CA PHE A 10 17.91 13.85 2.04
C PHE A 10 17.61 12.52 1.34
N ILE A 11 18.64 11.70 1.09
CA ILE A 11 18.47 10.37 0.47
C ILE A 11 17.61 9.48 1.36
N LEU A 12 17.89 9.45 2.67
CA LEU A 12 17.12 8.66 3.62
C LEU A 12 15.68 9.15 3.70
N GLY A 13 15.45 10.46 3.73
CA GLY A 13 14.12 11.07 3.69
C GLY A 13 13.36 10.72 2.41
N ALA A 14 14.01 10.78 1.25
CA ALA A 14 13.42 10.45 -0.03
C ALA A 14 13.01 8.97 -0.10
N TYR A 15 13.86 8.05 0.35
CA TYR A 15 13.53 6.62 0.39
C TYR A 15 12.44 6.30 1.42
N ALA A 16 12.48 6.92 2.60
CA ALA A 16 11.43 6.76 3.61
C ALA A 16 10.07 7.25 3.09
N PHE A 17 10.04 8.41 2.45
CA PHE A 17 8.83 8.96 1.84
C PHE A 17 8.32 8.07 0.70
N SER A 18 9.21 7.65 -0.19
CA SER A 18 8.87 6.73 -1.29
C SER A 18 8.30 5.41 -0.76
N GLY A 19 8.92 4.84 0.27
CA GLY A 19 8.45 3.63 0.93
C GLY A 19 7.07 3.82 1.58
N LEU A 20 6.83 4.97 2.22
CA LEU A 20 5.54 5.30 2.81
C LEU A 20 4.43 5.41 1.75
N VAL A 21 4.71 6.07 0.63
CA VAL A 21 3.76 6.20 -0.49
C VAL A 21 3.43 4.81 -1.06
N MET A 22 4.46 3.99 -1.34
CA MET A 22 4.27 2.65 -1.86
C MET A 22 3.47 1.77 -0.89
N ALA A 23 3.77 1.82 0.41
CA ALA A 23 3.02 1.08 1.43
C ALA A 23 1.56 1.53 1.49
N GLY A 24 1.30 2.84 1.40
CA GLY A 24 -0.05 3.40 1.33
C GLY A 24 -0.85 2.89 0.13
N LEU A 25 -0.24 2.88 -1.05
CA LEU A 25 -0.87 2.37 -2.28
C LEU A 25 -1.18 0.87 -2.19
N VAL A 26 -0.23 0.07 -1.69
CA VAL A 26 -0.42 -1.37 -1.48
C VAL A 26 -1.57 -1.63 -0.50
N LEU A 27 -1.59 -0.93 0.64
CA LEU A 27 -2.65 -1.06 1.63
C LEU A 27 -4.01 -0.65 1.06
N ASN A 28 -4.05 0.39 0.23
CA ASN A 28 -5.27 0.81 -0.44
C ASN A 28 -5.76 -0.25 -1.43
N ALA A 29 -4.88 -0.79 -2.27
CA ALA A 29 -5.21 -1.85 -3.23
C ALA A 29 -5.72 -3.13 -2.53
N ILE A 30 -5.14 -3.51 -1.40
CA ILE A 30 -5.61 -4.65 -0.61
C ILE A 30 -7.01 -4.39 -0.04
N ARG A 31 -7.26 -3.18 0.48
CA ARG A 31 -8.59 -2.81 1.01
C ARG A 31 -9.65 -2.83 -0.07
N ASP A 32 -9.33 -2.26 -1.23
CA ASP A 32 -10.21 -2.22 -2.38
C ASP A 32 -10.55 -3.63 -2.89
N ARG A 33 -9.52 -4.48 -3.05
CA ARG A 33 -9.71 -5.89 -3.44
C ARG A 33 -10.61 -6.64 -2.46
N ARG A 34 -10.44 -6.43 -1.15
CA ARG A 34 -11.31 -7.04 -0.13
C ARG A 34 -12.77 -6.57 -0.23
N ALA A 35 -13.01 -5.32 -0.62
CA ALA A 35 -14.37 -4.83 -0.86
C ALA A 35 -14.97 -5.46 -2.12
N GLN A 36 -14.19 -5.57 -3.20
CA GLN A 36 -14.61 -6.23 -4.43
C GLN A 36 -14.90 -7.73 -4.22
N GLU A 37 -14.05 -8.45 -3.50
CA GLU A 37 -14.25 -9.87 -3.19
C GLU A 37 -15.50 -10.10 -2.34
N ARG A 38 -15.82 -9.19 -1.41
CA ARG A 38 -17.08 -9.24 -0.63
C ARG A 38 -18.31 -9.02 -1.50
N ALA A 39 -18.26 -8.05 -2.41
CA ALA A 39 -19.35 -7.79 -3.34
C ALA A 39 -19.56 -8.99 -4.28
N LEU A 40 -18.48 -9.56 -4.79
CA LEU A 40 -18.53 -10.75 -5.65
C LEU A 40 -19.11 -11.97 -4.90
N ALA A 41 -18.71 -12.17 -3.63
CA ALA A 41 -19.24 -13.25 -2.81
C ALA A 41 -20.75 -13.11 -2.53
N ASP A 42 -21.26 -11.89 -2.37
CA ASP A 42 -22.71 -11.66 -2.21
C ASP A 42 -23.48 -11.96 -3.49
N LEU A 43 -22.94 -11.56 -4.65
CA LEU A 43 -23.52 -11.89 -5.95
C LEU A 43 -23.52 -13.40 -6.22
N GLN A 44 -22.41 -14.10 -5.95
CA GLN A 44 -22.32 -15.56 -6.12
C GLN A 44 -23.27 -16.33 -5.20
N ARG A 45 -23.60 -15.81 -4.00
CA ARG A 45 -24.62 -16.42 -3.14
C ARG A 45 -26.03 -16.24 -3.67
N ARG A 46 -26.31 -15.12 -4.33
CA ARG A 46 -27.62 -14.83 -4.94
C ARG A 46 -27.86 -15.61 -6.25
N ASP A 47 -26.79 -15.94 -6.97
CA ASP A 47 -26.85 -16.62 -8.27
C ASP A 47 -26.93 -18.17 -8.17
N ARG A 48 -26.73 -18.74 -6.97
CA ARG A 48 -26.98 -20.19 -6.75
C ARG A 48 -28.48 -20.45 -6.57
N PRO A 49 -29.09 -21.37 -7.35
CA PRO A 49 -30.53 -21.66 -7.33
C PRO A 49 -31.02 -22.29 -6.02
#